data_AF-A0A7Y2YLB7-F1
#
_entry.id   AF-A0A7Y2YLB7-F1
#
_cell.length_a   1.000
_cell.length_b   1.000
_cell.length_c   1.000
_cell.angle_alpha   90.00
_cell.angle_beta   90.00
_cell.angle_gamma   90.00
#
_symmetry.space_group_name_H-M   'P 1'
#
loop_
_entity.id
_entity.type
_entity.pdbx_description
1 polymer ?
#
loop_
_entity_poly.entity_id
_entity_poly.type
_entity_poly.pdbx_seq_one_letter_code
_entity_poly.pdbx_strand_id
1 'polypeptide(L)'
;MRKRMNLMAVLAAVMLAMPAAYAQLQIEIIDGNPSALPIAVVPFQWMEAGPPPEDSVDEIISGDLYRSGLFDPMAVADMVERPVDEEAIRFGTWRLLKTDYIVIGKVRTPRDGVGHELIYQLFDVHTQERLLSRITTVGPGDLRFGAHRVADAIYEALTGVPGAFSTRIAYITATGLGNQQRYELVVADADGYGPQSVVGSPEPLLSPAWSPDGKYLAYVSFEEGNSAIYM
;
A
#
# COMPACT_ATOMS: atom_id res chain seq x y z
N MET A 1 50.49 19.50 -13.39
CA MET A 1 49.65 18.50 -14.10
C MET A 1 49.11 17.38 -13.19
N ARG A 2 49.88 16.81 -12.25
CA ARG A 2 49.39 15.74 -11.33
C ARG A 2 48.13 16.05 -10.49
N LYS A 3 47.96 17.28 -9.97
CA LYS A 3 46.77 17.65 -9.18
C LYS A 3 45.45 17.64 -9.96
N ARG A 4 45.47 18.01 -11.25
CA ARG A 4 44.26 17.98 -12.10
C ARG A 4 43.85 16.55 -12.46
N MET A 5 44.83 15.64 -12.54
CA MET A 5 44.60 14.23 -12.85
C MET A 5 43.94 13.48 -11.67
N ASN A 6 44.33 13.79 -10.43
CA ASN A 6 43.69 13.21 -9.25
C ASN A 6 42.26 13.72 -9.05
N LEU A 7 41.97 14.98 -9.39
CA LEU A 7 40.62 15.54 -9.28
C LEU A 7 39.65 14.88 -10.28
N MET A 8 40.10 14.61 -11.51
CA MET A 8 39.31 13.87 -12.50
C MET A 8 39.07 12.41 -12.10
N ALA A 9 40.06 11.75 -11.51
CA ALA A 9 39.92 10.36 -11.03
C ALA A 9 38.91 10.24 -9.87
N VAL A 10 38.90 11.21 -8.95
CA VAL A 10 37.91 11.26 -7.85
C VAL A 10 36.51 11.55 -8.40
N LEU A 11 36.36 12.46 -9.37
CA LEU A 11 35.07 12.77 -9.97
C LEU A 11 34.48 11.56 -10.71
N ALA A 12 35.31 10.80 -11.41
CA ALA A 12 34.90 9.56 -12.10
C ALA A 12 34.47 8.46 -11.11
N ALA A 13 35.19 8.31 -9.99
CA ALA A 13 34.83 7.35 -8.95
C ALA A 13 33.50 7.70 -8.24
N VAL A 14 33.19 8.99 -8.08
CA VAL A 14 31.92 9.45 -7.51
C VAL A 14 30.74 9.22 -8.47
N MET A 15 30.93 9.39 -9.77
CA MET A 15 29.88 9.08 -10.77
C MET A 15 29.57 7.59 -10.86
N LEU A 16 30.55 6.71 -10.66
CA LEU A 16 30.38 5.25 -10.65
C LEU A 16 29.68 4.71 -9.40
N ALA A 17 29.56 5.51 -8.34
CA ALA A 17 28.92 5.15 -7.09
C ALA A 17 27.46 5.65 -6.98
N MET A 18 26.92 6.27 -8.02
CA MET A 18 25.52 6.69 -7.99
C MET A 18 24.60 5.48 -8.14
N PRO A 19 23.68 5.25 -7.19
CA PRO A 19 22.69 4.18 -7.33
C PRO A 19 21.83 4.47 -8.56
N ALA A 20 21.49 3.41 -9.31
CA ALA A 20 20.50 3.53 -10.37
C ALA A 20 19.18 4.02 -9.76
N ALA A 21 18.72 5.19 -10.20
CA ALA A 21 17.40 5.69 -9.83
C ALA A 21 16.36 4.87 -10.59
N TYR A 22 15.75 3.91 -9.92
CA TYR A 22 14.55 3.25 -10.43
C TYR A 22 13.37 4.18 -10.20
N ALA A 23 12.70 4.59 -11.28
CA ALA A 23 11.43 5.30 -11.19
C ALA A 23 10.36 4.28 -10.76
N GLN A 24 10.15 4.13 -9.46
CA GLN A 24 9.01 3.41 -8.92
C GLN A 24 7.80 4.33 -8.98
N LEU A 25 6.64 3.79 -9.38
CA LEU A 25 5.38 4.53 -9.32
C LEU A 25 5.14 4.93 -7.86
N GLN A 26 5.20 6.23 -7.60
CA GLN A 26 4.85 6.80 -6.31
C GLN A 26 3.54 7.57 -6.48
N ILE A 27 2.54 7.18 -5.71
CA ILE A 27 1.28 7.93 -5.65
C ILE A 27 1.52 9.14 -4.76
N GLU A 28 1.42 10.33 -5.33
CA GLU A 28 1.52 11.61 -4.62
C GLU A 28 0.14 12.29 -4.59
N ILE A 29 -0.30 12.71 -3.40
CA ILE A 29 -1.54 13.46 -3.22
C ILE A 29 -1.21 14.95 -3.33
N ILE A 30 -1.76 15.63 -4.33
CA ILE A 30 -1.42 17.02 -4.66
C ILE A 30 -2.23 18.03 -3.82
N ASP A 31 -3.42 17.65 -3.32
CA ASP A 31 -4.26 18.53 -2.51
C ASP A 31 -5.03 17.73 -1.44
N GLY A 32 -5.01 18.20 -0.20
CA GLY A 32 -5.67 17.55 0.94
C GLY A 32 -7.13 17.95 1.07
N ASN A 33 -8.03 17.01 1.37
CA ASN A 33 -9.44 17.32 1.60
C ASN A 33 -9.63 17.88 3.03
N PRO A 34 -10.01 19.16 3.21
CA PRO A 34 -10.20 19.76 4.53
C PRO A 34 -11.42 19.19 5.29
N SER A 35 -12.25 18.37 4.64
CA SER A 35 -13.38 17.65 5.25
C SER A 35 -13.10 16.16 5.44
N ALA A 36 -11.83 15.74 5.39
CA ALA A 36 -11.44 14.38 5.68
C ALA A 36 -11.77 14.00 7.14
N LEU A 37 -12.26 12.78 7.34
CA LEU A 37 -12.69 12.24 8.63
C LEU A 37 -11.48 11.88 9.50
N PRO A 38 -11.28 12.51 10.66
CA PRO A 38 -10.19 12.19 11.57
C PRO A 38 -10.31 10.77 12.12
N ILE A 39 -9.27 9.96 11.89
CA ILE A 39 -9.23 8.56 12.35
C ILE A 39 -7.87 8.25 12.97
N ALA A 40 -7.85 7.47 14.06
CA ALA A 40 -6.61 6.95 14.62
C ALA A 40 -6.50 5.47 14.33
N VAL A 41 -5.48 5.07 13.57
CA VAL A 41 -5.12 3.65 13.39
C VAL A 41 -3.98 3.33 14.33
N VAL A 42 -4.30 2.74 15.48
CA VAL A 42 -3.32 2.45 16.53
C VAL A 42 -2.39 1.34 16.04
N PRO A 43 -1.07 1.42 16.33
CA PRO A 43 -0.13 0.37 15.97
C PRO A 43 -0.59 -1.02 16.39
N PHE A 44 -0.69 -1.92 15.43
CA PHE A 44 -1.24 -3.25 15.68
C PHE A 44 -0.28 -4.02 16.59
N GLN A 45 -0.81 -4.65 17.64
CA GLN A 45 0.01 -5.46 18.54
C GLN A 45 0.54 -6.70 17.80
N TRP A 46 1.85 -6.80 17.64
CA TRP A 46 2.51 -7.98 17.08
C TRP A 46 2.65 -9.08 18.13
N MET A 47 1.95 -10.20 17.94
CA MET A 47 1.95 -11.36 18.85
C MET A 47 2.59 -12.60 18.26
N GLU A 48 3.28 -12.48 17.12
CA GLU A 48 4.00 -13.59 16.50
C GLU A 48 5.46 -13.64 16.97
N ALA A 49 6.14 -14.76 16.70
CA ALA A 49 7.55 -14.90 17.01
C ALA A 49 8.41 -14.04 16.06
N GLY A 50 9.40 -13.33 16.62
CA GLY A 50 10.28 -12.44 15.86
C GLY A 50 9.77 -10.99 15.80
N PRO A 51 10.57 -10.08 15.22
CA PRO A 51 10.15 -8.69 15.04
C PRO A 51 9.00 -8.59 14.01
N PRO A 52 8.15 -7.55 14.10
CA PRO A 52 7.20 -7.26 13.04
C PRO A 52 7.93 -6.93 11.72
N PRO A 53 7.26 -7.06 10.57
CA PRO A 53 7.77 -6.59 9.27
C PRO A 53 8.08 -5.09 9.27
N GLU A 54 8.91 -4.65 8.31
CA GLU A 54 9.25 -3.22 8.15
C GLU A 54 8.00 -2.38 7.84
N ASP A 55 7.19 -2.81 6.87
CA ASP A 55 5.87 -2.24 6.62
C ASP A 55 4.86 -2.82 7.62
N SER A 56 4.52 -2.04 8.64
CA SER A 56 3.56 -2.47 9.65
C SER A 56 2.11 -2.42 9.12
N VAL A 57 1.24 -3.25 9.71
CA VAL A 57 -0.17 -3.36 9.30
C VAL A 57 -0.90 -2.02 9.44
N ASP A 58 -0.65 -1.28 10.52
CA ASP A 58 -1.26 0.03 10.76
C ASP A 58 -0.78 1.12 9.80
N GLU A 59 0.48 1.10 9.37
CA GLU A 59 1.00 2.03 8.36
C GLU A 59 0.34 1.80 7.00
N ILE A 60 0.13 0.54 6.61
CA ILE A 60 -0.57 0.18 5.37
C ILE A 60 -2.02 0.66 5.42
N ILE A 61 -2.74 0.35 6.52
CA ILE A 61 -4.14 0.78 6.70
C ILE A 61 -4.25 2.31 6.70
N SER A 62 -3.35 3.00 7.41
CA SER A 62 -3.32 4.47 7.44
C SER A 62 -3.06 5.04 6.04
N GLY A 63 -2.09 4.48 5.32
CA GLY A 63 -1.76 4.89 3.96
C GLY A 63 -2.94 4.74 3.00
N ASP A 64 -3.67 3.62 3.08
CA ASP A 64 -4.87 3.38 2.27
C ASP A 64 -5.97 4.40 2.55
N LEU A 65 -6.33 4.56 3.83
CA LEU A 65 -7.38 5.48 4.25
C LEU A 65 -7.03 6.92 3.86
N TYR A 66 -5.78 7.33 4.06
CA TYR A 66 -5.29 8.65 3.64
C TYR A 66 -5.37 8.84 2.12
N ARG A 67 -4.91 7.87 1.33
CA ARG A 67 -4.95 7.91 -0.16
C ARG A 67 -6.35 7.99 -0.73
N SER A 68 -7.37 7.54 0.02
CA SER A 68 -8.76 7.71 -0.40
C SER A 68 -9.22 9.18 -0.45
N GLY A 69 -8.54 10.08 0.26
CA GLY A 69 -8.94 11.47 0.41
C GLY A 69 -10.18 11.70 1.30
N LEU A 70 -10.75 10.64 1.88
CA LEU A 70 -11.90 10.72 2.79
C LEU A 70 -11.52 10.71 4.27
N PHE A 71 -10.30 10.27 4.61
CA PHE A 71 -9.85 10.12 5.98
C PHE A 71 -8.57 10.90 6.23
N ASP A 72 -8.39 11.33 7.47
CA ASP A 72 -7.18 11.97 7.97
C ASP A 72 -6.61 11.14 9.13
N PRO A 73 -5.76 10.14 8.83
CA PRO A 73 -5.16 9.28 9.85
C PRO A 73 -4.18 10.06 10.73
N MET A 74 -4.40 10.00 12.04
CA MET A 74 -3.49 10.59 13.03
C MET A 74 -2.11 9.92 12.96
N ALA A 75 -1.06 10.73 12.95
CA ALA A 75 0.31 10.23 13.04
C ALA A 75 0.56 9.54 14.39
N VAL A 76 1.26 8.41 14.38
CA VAL A 76 1.58 7.61 15.59
C VAL A 76 2.35 8.42 16.65
N ALA A 77 3.11 9.43 16.23
CA ALA A 77 3.84 10.33 17.12
C ALA A 77 2.92 11.26 17.94
N ASP A 78 1.74 11.57 17.41
CA ASP A 78 0.75 12.44 18.06
C ASP A 78 -0.19 11.66 18.99
N MET A 79 -0.15 10.33 18.94
CA MET A 79 -0.92 9.46 19.83
C MET A 79 -0.36 9.46 21.25
N VAL A 80 -1.18 9.92 22.20
CA VAL A 80 -0.82 9.94 23.63
C VAL A 80 -0.96 8.57 24.30
N GLU A 81 -1.76 7.67 23.72
CA GLU A 81 -1.95 6.29 24.17
C GLU A 81 -2.09 5.35 22.97
N ARG A 82 -1.73 4.08 23.16
CA ARG A 82 -1.78 3.03 22.13
C ARG A 82 -2.51 1.79 22.67
N PRO A 83 -3.84 1.85 22.82
CA PRO A 83 -4.62 0.74 23.37
C PRO A 83 -4.59 -0.48 22.45
N VAL A 84 -4.45 -1.67 23.03
CA VAL A 84 -4.41 -2.95 22.30
C VAL A 84 -5.71 -3.75 22.40
N ASP A 85 -6.60 -3.34 23.30
CA ASP A 85 -7.90 -3.94 23.59
C ASP A 85 -8.91 -2.84 23.96
N GLU A 86 -10.20 -3.14 23.84
CA GLU A 86 -11.31 -2.20 24.06
C GLU A 86 -11.29 -1.59 25.46
N GLU A 87 -11.01 -2.38 26.49
CA GLU A 87 -10.99 -1.94 27.89
C GLU A 87 -9.88 -0.91 28.17
N ALA A 88 -8.85 -0.86 27.32
CA ALA A 88 -7.76 0.10 27.45
C ALA A 88 -8.07 1.45 26.78
N ILE A 89 -9.12 1.55 25.96
CA ILE A 89 -9.46 2.77 25.24
C ILE A 89 -10.04 3.81 26.20
N ARG A 90 -9.43 4.99 26.25
CA ARG A 90 -9.98 6.14 26.97
C ARG A 90 -10.60 7.11 25.98
N PHE A 91 -11.86 6.89 25.59
CA PHE A 91 -12.56 7.71 24.59
C PHE A 91 -12.54 9.23 24.86
N GLY A 92 -12.47 9.64 26.13
CA GLY A 92 -12.30 11.06 26.49
C GLY A 92 -11.00 11.67 25.94
N THR A 93 -9.90 10.91 25.96
CA THR A 93 -8.60 11.31 25.43
C THR A 93 -8.68 11.56 23.92
N TRP A 94 -9.25 10.63 23.17
CA TRP A 94 -9.38 10.72 21.71
C TRP A 94 -10.31 11.86 21.26
N ARG A 95 -11.37 12.15 22.02
CA ARG A 95 -12.21 13.34 21.81
C ARG A 95 -11.42 14.63 21.94
N LEU A 96 -10.51 14.73 22.92
CA LEU A 96 -9.66 15.91 23.09
C LEU A 96 -8.65 16.08 21.95
N LEU A 97 -8.21 14.97 21.36
CA LEU A 97 -7.37 14.96 20.15
C LEU A 97 -8.15 15.19 18.86
N LYS A 98 -9.48 15.43 18.93
CA LYS A 98 -10.37 15.65 17.78
C LYS A 98 -10.37 14.48 16.80
N THR A 99 -10.29 13.27 17.32
CA THR A 99 -10.42 12.03 16.54
C THR A 99 -11.85 11.54 16.60
N ASP A 100 -12.44 11.21 15.45
CA ASP A 100 -13.82 10.72 15.37
C ASP A 100 -13.88 9.20 15.45
N TYR A 101 -12.88 8.51 14.91
CA TYR A 101 -12.81 7.05 14.87
C TYR A 101 -11.48 6.50 15.39
N ILE A 102 -11.51 5.37 16.08
CA ILE A 102 -10.29 4.66 16.50
C ILE A 102 -10.34 3.21 16.01
N VAL A 103 -9.24 2.77 15.41
CA VAL A 103 -8.97 1.40 15.00
C VAL A 103 -7.90 0.85 15.91
N ILE A 104 -8.18 -0.29 16.54
CA ILE A 104 -7.19 -1.07 17.27
C ILE A 104 -7.12 -2.46 16.68
N GLY A 105 -5.98 -3.12 16.85
CA GLY A 105 -5.84 -4.49 16.40
C GLY A 105 -4.58 -5.18 16.86
N LYS A 106 -4.50 -6.45 16.53
CA LYS A 106 -3.38 -7.33 16.81
C LYS A 106 -3.18 -8.32 15.67
N VAL A 107 -1.93 -8.73 15.47
CA VAL A 107 -1.55 -9.78 14.54
C VAL A 107 -1.05 -10.96 15.35
N ARG A 108 -1.56 -12.16 15.06
CA ARG A 108 -1.09 -13.39 15.70
C ARG A 108 -1.04 -14.54 14.70
N THR A 109 -0.27 -15.56 15.06
CA THR A 109 -0.24 -16.82 14.32
C THR A 109 -1.57 -17.57 14.50
N PRO A 110 -2.21 -18.05 13.42
CA PRO A 110 -3.44 -18.82 13.50
C PRO A 110 -3.23 -20.18 14.20
N ARG A 111 -4.33 -20.85 14.58
CA ARG A 111 -4.28 -22.12 15.33
C ARG A 111 -3.64 -23.27 14.59
N ASP A 112 -3.73 -23.29 13.26
CA ASP A 112 -3.11 -24.29 12.39
C ASP A 112 -1.60 -24.01 12.15
N GLY A 113 -1.11 -22.85 12.62
CA GLY A 113 0.29 -22.44 12.51
C GLY A 113 0.68 -21.87 11.15
N VAL A 114 -0.25 -21.64 10.23
CA VAL A 114 0.05 -21.23 8.86
C VAL A 114 -0.55 -19.86 8.53
N GLY A 115 0.31 -18.90 8.20
CA GLY A 115 -0.10 -17.55 7.81
C GLY A 115 -0.31 -16.63 9.02
N HIS A 116 -1.24 -15.67 8.89
CA HIS A 116 -1.46 -14.61 9.86
C HIS A 116 -2.96 -14.40 10.13
N GLU A 117 -3.31 -14.11 11.39
CA GLU A 117 -4.63 -13.63 11.80
C GLU A 117 -4.54 -12.16 12.24
N LEU A 118 -5.20 -11.28 11.48
CA LEU A 118 -5.40 -9.87 11.84
C LEU A 118 -6.74 -9.74 12.56
N ILE A 119 -6.71 -9.39 13.84
CA ILE A 119 -7.90 -9.19 14.68
C ILE A 119 -8.01 -7.70 14.94
N TYR A 120 -9.11 -7.09 14.51
CA TYR A 120 -9.24 -5.64 14.55
C TYR A 120 -10.65 -5.21 14.88
N GLN A 121 -10.74 -4.02 15.45
CA GLN A 121 -11.97 -3.39 15.88
C GLN A 121 -11.95 -1.91 15.51
N LEU A 122 -13.11 -1.40 15.11
CA LEU A 122 -13.35 0.01 14.81
C LEU A 122 -14.38 0.54 15.81
N PHE A 123 -14.10 1.69 16.39
CA PHE A 123 -14.99 2.37 17.32
C PHE A 123 -15.27 3.80 16.87
N ASP A 124 -16.51 4.23 17.11
CA ASP A 124 -16.88 5.64 17.11
C ASP A 124 -16.49 6.25 18.46
N VAL A 125 -15.70 7.32 18.43
CA VAL A 125 -15.15 7.94 19.63
C VAL A 125 -16.21 8.75 20.40
N HIS A 126 -17.25 9.23 19.71
CA HIS A 126 -18.31 10.03 20.31
C HIS A 126 -19.37 9.15 20.99
N THR A 127 -19.89 8.16 20.27
CA THR A 127 -20.91 7.24 20.77
C THR A 127 -20.32 6.12 21.64
N GLN A 128 -19.00 5.89 21.52
CA GLN A 128 -18.27 4.78 22.17
C GLN A 128 -18.76 3.40 21.70
N GLU A 129 -19.44 3.36 20.55
CA GLU A 129 -19.93 2.12 19.97
C GLU A 129 -18.85 1.45 19.13
N ARG A 130 -18.78 0.13 19.23
CA ARG A 130 -17.97 -0.69 18.35
C ARG A 130 -18.71 -0.90 17.02
N LEU A 131 -18.26 -0.21 15.98
CA LEU A 131 -18.82 -0.27 14.64
C LEU A 131 -18.44 -1.57 13.91
N LEU A 132 -17.24 -2.09 14.17
CA LEU A 132 -16.70 -3.28 13.52
C LEU A 132 -15.87 -4.13 14.50
N SER A 133 -15.97 -5.45 14.37
CA SER A 133 -15.06 -6.40 15.02
C SER A 133 -14.92 -7.61 14.11
N ARG A 134 -13.74 -7.83 13.53
CA ARG A 134 -13.50 -8.89 12.56
C ARG A 134 -12.15 -9.55 12.76
N ILE A 135 -12.04 -10.76 12.21
CA ILE A 135 -10.79 -11.50 12.07
C ILE A 135 -10.57 -11.71 10.57
N THR A 136 -9.38 -11.36 10.08
CA THR A 136 -8.95 -11.61 8.70
C THR A 136 -7.77 -12.55 8.73
N THR A 137 -7.94 -13.74 8.14
CA THR A 137 -6.88 -14.74 7.99
C THR A 137 -6.30 -14.64 6.59
N VAL A 138 -4.97 -14.66 6.51
CA VAL A 138 -4.21 -14.61 5.25
C VAL A 138 -3.08 -15.63 5.26
N GLY A 139 -2.63 -16.04 4.08
CA GLY A 139 -1.54 -17.00 3.92
C GLY A 139 -0.18 -16.43 4.36
N PRO A 140 0.85 -17.29 4.44
CA PRO A 140 2.22 -16.84 4.68
C PRO A 140 2.66 -15.88 3.57
N GLY A 141 3.14 -14.68 3.95
CA GLY A 141 3.57 -13.65 2.99
C GLY A 141 2.45 -12.72 2.49
N ASP A 142 1.19 -13.02 2.80
CA ASP A 142 0.03 -12.21 2.37
C ASP A 142 -0.39 -11.16 3.41
N LEU A 143 0.48 -10.83 4.38
CA LEU A 143 0.15 -9.90 5.47
C LEU A 143 -0.26 -8.51 4.94
N ARG A 144 0.46 -8.00 3.93
CA ARG A 144 0.14 -6.72 3.28
C ARG A 144 -1.25 -6.74 2.64
N PHE A 145 -1.56 -7.80 1.88
CA PHE A 145 -2.89 -8.00 1.33
C PHE A 145 -3.95 -8.07 2.44
N GLY A 146 -3.63 -8.71 3.56
CA GLY A 146 -4.45 -8.70 4.77
C GLY A 146 -4.73 -7.29 5.29
N ALA A 147 -3.71 -6.44 5.38
CA ALA A 147 -3.85 -5.05 5.82
C ALA A 147 -4.74 -4.22 4.88
N HIS A 148 -4.57 -4.35 3.56
CA HIS A 148 -5.46 -3.69 2.59
C HIS A 148 -6.92 -4.13 2.75
N ARG A 149 -7.17 -5.42 3.00
CA ARG A 149 -8.53 -5.92 3.29
C ARG A 149 -9.12 -5.38 4.59
N VAL A 150 -8.28 -5.10 5.58
CA VAL A 150 -8.71 -4.42 6.82
C VAL A 150 -9.12 -2.99 6.50
N ALA A 151 -8.32 -2.26 5.72
CA ALA A 151 -8.66 -0.91 5.26
C ALA A 151 -9.97 -0.89 4.45
N ASP A 152 -10.18 -1.87 3.56
CA ASP A 152 -11.44 -2.00 2.80
C ASP A 152 -12.65 -2.18 3.71
N ALA A 153 -12.52 -3.01 4.75
CA ALA A 153 -13.60 -3.26 5.70
C ALA A 153 -13.89 -2.03 6.58
N ILE A 154 -12.88 -1.26 6.97
CA ILE A 154 -13.04 0.00 7.72
C ILE A 154 -13.73 1.03 6.83
N TYR A 155 -13.25 1.19 5.59
CA TYR A 155 -13.81 2.11 4.61
C TYR A 155 -15.28 1.79 4.33
N GLU A 156 -15.62 0.53 4.11
CA GLU A 156 -17.00 0.09 3.90
C GLU A 156 -17.87 0.34 5.15
N ALA A 157 -17.36 0.05 6.35
CA ALA A 157 -18.10 0.27 7.58
C ALA A 157 -18.45 1.76 7.81
N LEU A 158 -17.58 2.68 7.39
CA LEU A 158 -17.74 4.12 7.59
C LEU A 158 -18.48 4.82 6.44
N THR A 159 -18.35 4.32 5.22
CA THR A 159 -18.90 4.98 4.02
C THR A 159 -20.12 4.27 3.42
N GLY A 160 -20.33 3.00 3.74
CA GLY A 160 -21.30 2.13 3.08
C GLY A 160 -20.92 1.71 1.66
N VAL A 161 -19.72 2.05 1.19
CA VAL A 161 -19.22 1.73 -0.15
C VAL A 161 -18.05 0.74 -0.01
N PRO A 162 -17.98 -0.33 -0.83
CA PRO A 162 -16.84 -1.23 -0.81
C PRO A 162 -15.52 -0.50 -1.08
N GLY A 163 -14.49 -0.77 -0.27
CA GLY A 163 -13.13 -0.31 -0.53
C GLY A 163 -12.51 -1.00 -1.75
N ALA A 164 -11.45 -0.40 -2.30
CA ALA A 164 -10.71 -0.92 -3.45
C ALA A 164 -9.19 -1.03 -3.19
N PHE A 165 -8.77 -0.97 -1.92
CA PHE A 165 -7.36 -0.97 -1.54
C PHE A 165 -6.69 -2.32 -1.77
N SER A 166 -7.41 -3.43 -1.59
CA SER A 166 -6.87 -4.76 -1.87
C SER A 166 -6.90 -5.16 -3.35
N THR A 167 -7.04 -4.18 -4.26
CA THR A 167 -7.04 -4.42 -5.71
C THR A 167 -5.65 -4.22 -6.31
N ARG A 168 -5.53 -4.42 -7.62
CA ARG A 168 -4.29 -4.26 -8.38
C ARG A 168 -4.52 -3.35 -9.58
N ILE A 169 -3.46 -2.67 -10.00
CA ILE A 169 -3.42 -1.89 -11.23
C ILE A 169 -2.56 -2.60 -12.28
N ALA A 170 -2.89 -2.38 -13.55
CA ALA A 170 -2.06 -2.77 -14.69
C ALA A 170 -1.73 -1.51 -15.49
N TYR A 171 -0.46 -1.35 -15.85
CA TYR A 171 0.02 -0.21 -16.62
C TYR A 171 1.19 -0.61 -17.51
N ILE A 172 1.49 0.21 -18.52
CA ILE A 172 2.62 -0.01 -19.42
C ILE A 172 3.73 0.98 -19.05
N THR A 173 4.93 0.47 -18.85
CA THR A 173 6.14 1.30 -18.77
C THR A 173 6.84 1.31 -20.12
N ALA A 174 7.52 2.41 -20.43
CA ALA A 174 8.40 2.50 -21.57
C ALA A 174 9.74 3.09 -21.11
N THR A 175 10.80 2.30 -21.23
CA THR A 175 12.15 2.68 -20.78
C THR A 175 13.13 2.64 -21.96
N GLY A 176 14.22 3.41 -21.89
CA GLY A 176 15.18 3.53 -22.99
C GLY A 176 14.78 4.59 -24.03
N LEU A 177 15.59 4.73 -25.09
CA LEU A 177 15.44 5.75 -26.13
C LEU A 177 15.64 5.16 -27.53
N GLY A 178 14.83 5.60 -28.50
CA GLY A 178 14.92 5.17 -29.89
C GLY A 178 14.86 3.65 -30.03
N ASN A 179 15.81 3.06 -30.74
CA ASN A 179 15.87 1.61 -30.97
C ASN A 179 16.20 0.77 -29.71
N GLN A 180 16.49 1.41 -28.58
CA GLN A 180 16.68 0.73 -27.29
C GLN A 180 15.44 0.83 -26.39
N GLN A 181 14.33 1.38 -26.90
CA GLN A 181 13.10 1.45 -26.13
C GLN A 181 12.56 0.05 -25.85
N ARG A 182 12.11 -0.17 -24.61
CA ARG A 182 11.48 -1.40 -24.13
C ARG A 182 10.16 -1.06 -23.48
N TYR A 183 9.15 -1.84 -23.81
CA TYR A 183 7.81 -1.72 -23.26
C TYR A 183 7.54 -2.90 -22.33
N GLU A 184 6.99 -2.63 -21.16
CA GLU A 184 6.61 -3.69 -20.22
C GLU A 184 5.19 -3.48 -19.74
N LEU A 185 4.38 -4.54 -19.79
CA LEU A 185 3.10 -4.60 -19.09
C LEU A 185 3.40 -4.99 -17.64
N VAL A 186 3.11 -4.07 -16.73
CA VAL A 186 3.40 -4.19 -15.30
C VAL A 186 2.08 -4.31 -14.52
N VAL A 187 2.05 -5.20 -13.53
CA VAL A 187 0.99 -5.31 -12.54
C VAL A 187 1.56 -4.96 -11.17
N ALA A 188 0.84 -4.15 -10.40
CA ALA A 188 1.20 -3.78 -9.03
C ALA A 188 -0.04 -3.73 -8.14
N ASP A 189 0.13 -3.67 -6.82
CA ASP A 189 -0.96 -3.37 -5.89
C ASP A 189 -1.55 -1.98 -6.19
N ALA A 190 -2.78 -1.72 -5.73
CA ALA A 190 -3.48 -0.47 -6.01
C ALA A 190 -2.72 0.79 -5.57
N ASP A 191 -1.81 0.65 -4.60
CA ASP A 191 -0.93 1.71 -4.13
C ASP A 191 0.44 1.79 -4.83
N GLY A 192 0.66 0.95 -5.84
CA GLY A 192 1.89 0.88 -6.62
C GLY A 192 2.95 -0.05 -6.05
N TYR A 193 2.71 -0.71 -4.90
CA TYR A 193 3.66 -1.64 -4.31
C TYR A 193 3.80 -2.94 -5.11
N GLY A 194 4.96 -3.58 -4.99
CA GLY A 194 5.23 -4.89 -5.59
C GLY A 194 5.05 -4.98 -7.11
N PRO A 195 5.59 -4.04 -7.92
CA PRO A 195 5.43 -4.08 -9.37
C PRO A 195 6.09 -5.33 -9.98
N GLN A 196 5.37 -6.03 -10.85
CA GLN A 196 5.81 -7.21 -11.57
C GLN A 196 5.62 -7.03 -13.07
N SER A 197 6.70 -7.18 -13.85
CA SER A 197 6.63 -7.24 -15.31
C SER A 197 6.02 -8.59 -15.73
N VAL A 198 4.84 -8.53 -16.34
CA VAL A 198 4.08 -9.69 -16.83
C VAL A 198 4.46 -10.03 -18.26
N VAL A 199 4.69 -8.99 -19.08
CA VAL A 199 5.10 -9.10 -20.48
C VAL A 199 6.13 -8.01 -20.77
N GLY A 200 7.22 -8.35 -21.45
CA GLY A 200 8.22 -7.40 -21.93
C GLY A 200 8.39 -7.51 -23.45
N SER A 201 8.49 -6.37 -24.13
CA SER A 201 8.51 -6.29 -25.58
C SER A 201 9.49 -5.23 -26.11
N PRO A 202 10.16 -5.47 -27.26
CA PRO A 202 10.83 -4.40 -28.02
C PRO A 202 9.84 -3.47 -28.74
N GLU A 203 8.59 -3.88 -28.92
CA GLU A 203 7.55 -3.13 -29.62
C GLU A 203 6.48 -2.62 -28.64
N PRO A 204 5.67 -1.61 -29.02
CA PRO A 204 4.65 -1.07 -28.14
C PRO A 204 3.65 -2.13 -27.63
N LEU A 205 3.37 -2.07 -26.34
CA LEU A 205 2.23 -2.72 -25.70
C LEU A 205 1.18 -1.66 -25.40
N LEU A 206 -0.10 -1.93 -25.61
CA LEU A 206 -1.18 -0.96 -25.40
C LEU A 206 -2.41 -1.56 -24.72
N SER A 207 -3.18 -0.69 -24.07
CA SER A 207 -4.56 -0.91 -23.64
C SER A 207 -4.81 -2.19 -22.83
N PRO A 208 -4.11 -2.42 -21.70
CA PRO A 208 -4.37 -3.56 -20.85
C PRO A 208 -5.80 -3.51 -20.29
N ALA A 209 -6.48 -4.65 -20.26
CA ALA A 209 -7.83 -4.79 -19.74
C ALA A 209 -7.98 -6.08 -18.93
N TRP A 210 -8.39 -5.95 -17.67
CA TRP A 210 -8.61 -7.10 -16.78
C TRP A 210 -9.88 -7.86 -17.17
N SER A 211 -9.86 -9.19 -17.05
CA SER A 211 -11.08 -9.98 -17.01
C SER A 211 -11.90 -9.63 -15.76
N PRO A 212 -13.24 -9.76 -15.77
CA PRO A 212 -14.08 -9.42 -14.61
C PRO A 212 -13.74 -10.21 -13.34
N ASP A 213 -13.15 -11.40 -13.48
CA ASP A 213 -12.68 -12.23 -12.36
C ASP A 213 -11.22 -11.93 -11.93
N GLY A 214 -10.56 -10.98 -12.60
CA GLY A 214 -9.20 -10.54 -12.29
C GLY A 214 -8.10 -11.56 -12.57
N LYS A 215 -8.40 -12.65 -13.30
CA LYS A 215 -7.44 -13.75 -13.58
C LYS A 215 -6.62 -13.55 -14.84
N TYR A 216 -7.13 -12.79 -15.80
CA TYR A 216 -6.51 -12.58 -17.11
C TYR A 216 -6.39 -11.10 -17.43
N LEU A 217 -5.41 -10.77 -18.27
CA LEU A 217 -5.18 -9.43 -18.80
C LEU A 217 -5.12 -9.51 -20.32
N ALA A 218 -6.12 -8.93 -20.98
CA ALA A 218 -6.05 -8.71 -22.41
C ALA A 218 -5.15 -7.49 -22.71
N TYR A 219 -4.34 -7.53 -23.76
CA TYR A 219 -3.49 -6.42 -24.19
C TYR A 219 -3.25 -6.44 -25.70
N VAL A 220 -2.86 -5.29 -26.26
CA VAL A 220 -2.47 -5.15 -27.67
C VAL A 220 -0.94 -5.17 -27.78
N SER A 221 -0.42 -5.93 -28.74
CA SER A 221 1.02 -5.97 -29.07
C SER A 221 1.24 -5.79 -30.57
N PHE A 222 2.42 -5.25 -30.92
CA PHE A 222 2.87 -4.99 -32.30
C PHE A 222 4.08 -5.85 -32.70
N GLU A 223 4.44 -6.86 -31.90
CA GLU A 223 5.64 -7.69 -32.12
C GLU A 223 5.69 -8.40 -33.48
N GLU A 224 4.53 -8.71 -34.06
CA GLU A 224 4.44 -9.37 -35.37
C GLU A 224 4.33 -8.37 -36.54
N GLY A 225 4.57 -7.07 -36.30
CA GLY A 225 4.52 -6.00 -37.30
C GLY A 225 3.12 -5.46 -37.61
N ASN A 226 2.07 -6.12 -37.13
CA ASN A 226 0.69 -5.61 -37.10
C ASN A 226 0.15 -5.68 -35.66
N SER A 227 -0.88 -4.91 -35.34
CA SER A 227 -1.54 -4.98 -34.03
C SER A 227 -2.31 -6.30 -33.86
N ALA A 228 -2.01 -7.04 -32.80
CA ALA A 228 -2.75 -8.23 -32.38
C ALA A 228 -3.15 -8.13 -30.90
N ILE A 229 -4.25 -8.82 -30.54
CA ILE A 229 -4.76 -8.88 -29.16
C ILE A 229 -4.35 -10.22 -28.54
N TYR A 230 -3.79 -10.15 -27.34
CA TYR A 230 -3.36 -11.28 -26.53
C TYR A 230 -4.13 -11.29 -25.20
N MET A 231 -4.14 -12.44 -24.51
CA MET A 231 -4.78 -12.66 -23.20
C MET A 231 -3.87 -13.50 -22.30
#